data_AF-A0A838EEE2-F1
#
_entry.id   AF-A0A838EEE2-F1
#
_cell.length_a   1.000
_cell.length_b   1.000
_cell.length_c   1.000
_cell.angle_alpha   90.00
_cell.angle_beta   90.00
_cell.angle_gamma   90.00
#
_symmetry.space_group_name_H-M   'P 1'
#
loop_
_entity.id
_entity.type
_entity.pdbx_description
1 polymer ?
#
loop_
_entity_poly.entity_id
_entity_poly.type
_entity_poly.pdbx_seq_one_letter_code
_entity_poly.pdbx_strand_id
1 'polypeptide(L)'
;KDRFTGEEREAGKAAWVLGLAFITEGAIPFAAEAPFRVIPSIMIGSGITGALSMLFQCQLRVPHGGVFVLLIPNVVTNLPLYALSIVIGTLVTAGALFILKRPVAVEEESVEEVPVAAVA
;
A
#
# COMPACT_ATOMS: atom_id res chain seq x y z
N LYS A 1 -4.99 -18.66 2.15
CA LYS A 1 -6.00 -17.67 1.71
C LYS A 1 -6.20 -16.58 2.78
N ASP A 2 -5.76 -16.86 4.01
CA ASP A 2 -5.88 -15.95 5.16
C ASP A 2 -4.50 -15.38 5.53
N ARG A 3 -4.04 -14.35 4.82
CA ARG A 3 -2.82 -13.58 5.18
C ARG A 3 -3.15 -12.18 5.71
N PHE A 4 -4.42 -11.79 5.66
CA PHE A 4 -4.91 -10.48 6.06
C PHE A 4 -6.14 -10.64 6.94
N THR A 5 -6.18 -9.91 8.05
CA THR A 5 -7.33 -9.89 8.97
C THR A 5 -8.53 -9.17 8.35
N GLY A 6 -9.71 -9.29 8.97
CA GLY A 6 -10.88 -8.51 8.55
C GLY A 6 -10.63 -7.01 8.60
N GLU A 7 -10.00 -6.54 9.67
CA GLU A 7 -9.63 -5.14 9.87
C GLU A 7 -8.65 -4.64 8.80
N GLU A 8 -7.62 -5.42 8.48
CA GLU A 8 -6.66 -5.07 7.43
C GLU A 8 -7.30 -4.97 6.04
N ARG A 9 -8.32 -5.79 5.77
CA ARG A 9 -9.08 -5.73 4.51
C ARG A 9 -9.93 -4.48 4.43
N GLU A 10 -10.59 -4.09 5.52
CA GLU A 10 -11.37 -2.85 5.57
C GLU A 10 -10.46 -1.61 5.50
N ALA A 11 -9.38 -1.58 6.27
CA ALA A 11 -8.36 -0.54 6.21
C ALA A 11 -7.74 -0.44 4.81
N GLY A 12 -7.57 -1.57 4.11
CA GLY A 12 -6.98 -1.64 2.77
C GLY A 12 -7.83 -0.92 1.72
N LYS A 13 -9.16 -0.93 1.85
CA LYS A 13 -10.05 -0.19 0.94
C LYS A 13 -9.81 1.32 1.03
N ALA A 14 -9.69 1.83 2.25
CA ALA A 14 -9.39 3.24 2.48
C ALA A 14 -7.96 3.58 2.02
N ALA A 15 -6.97 2.77 2.42
CA ALA A 15 -5.57 2.98 2.11
C ALA A 15 -5.28 2.99 0.60
N TRP A 16 -5.97 2.17 -0.19
CA TRP A 16 -5.88 2.19 -1.66
C TRP A 16 -6.31 3.54 -2.24
N VAL A 17 -7.47 4.05 -1.85
CA VAL A 17 -7.98 5.34 -2.34
C VAL A 17 -7.07 6.49 -1.93
N LEU A 18 -6.60 6.42 -0.68
CA LEU A 18 -5.71 7.40 -0.08
C LEU A 18 -4.35 7.43 -0.82
N GLY A 19 -3.79 6.26 -1.14
CA GLY A 19 -2.55 6.13 -1.91
C GLY A 19 -2.68 6.65 -3.35
N LEU A 20 -3.84 6.47 -4.00
CA LEU A 20 -4.10 7.07 -5.31
C LEU A 20 -4.14 8.60 -5.26
N ALA A 21 -4.53 9.17 -4.12
CA ALA A 21 -4.46 10.60 -3.84
C ALA A 21 -3.09 11.04 -3.27
N PHE A 22 -2.07 10.17 -3.30
CA PHE A 22 -0.72 10.40 -2.75
C PHE A 22 -0.68 10.76 -1.27
N ILE A 23 -1.66 10.26 -0.55
CA ILE A 23 -1.69 10.30 0.90
C ILE A 23 -1.19 8.93 1.35
N THR A 24 0.01 8.90 1.94
CA THR A 24 0.76 7.68 2.28
C THR A 24 0.50 7.19 3.70
N GLU A 25 -0.26 7.96 4.47
CA GLU A 25 -0.65 7.74 5.85
C GLU A 25 -1.46 6.45 6.01
N GLY A 26 -2.18 6.04 4.96
CA GLY A 26 -2.90 4.77 4.91
C GLY A 26 -2.00 3.54 5.06
N ALA A 27 -0.69 3.67 4.83
CA ALA A 27 0.28 2.59 5.04
C ALA A 27 0.77 2.47 6.50
N ILE A 28 0.64 3.53 7.30
CA ILE A 28 1.08 3.56 8.71
C ILE A 28 0.48 2.42 9.55
N PRO A 29 -0.85 2.17 9.54
CA PRO A 29 -1.41 1.09 10.35
C PRO A 29 -0.86 -0.30 9.97
N PHE A 30 -0.67 -0.56 8.67
CA PHE A 30 -0.06 -1.82 8.20
C PHE A 30 1.41 -1.96 8.62
N ALA A 31 2.16 -0.86 8.55
CA ALA A 31 3.55 -0.84 8.99
C ALA A 31 3.70 -0.97 10.51
N ALA A 32 2.73 -0.47 11.29
CA ALA A 32 2.71 -0.62 12.74
C ALA A 32 2.46 -2.08 13.16
N GLU A 33 1.55 -2.78 12.48
CA GLU A 33 1.26 -4.20 12.75
C GLU A 33 2.42 -5.13 12.36
N ALA A 34 3.06 -4.89 11.21
CA ALA A 34 4.12 -5.76 10.68
C ALA A 34 5.31 -4.99 10.06
N PRO A 35 6.10 -4.23 10.85
CA PRO A 35 7.09 -3.28 10.35
C PRO A 35 8.18 -3.93 9.51
N PHE A 36 8.76 -5.03 10.00
CA PHE A 36 9.85 -5.75 9.32
C PHE A 36 9.43 -6.44 8.01
N ARG A 37 8.12 -6.50 7.72
CA ARG A 37 7.59 -7.12 6.50
C ARG A 37 7.07 -6.06 5.53
N VAL A 38 6.36 -5.07 6.06
CA VAL A 38 5.70 -4.03 5.27
C VAL A 38 6.70 -3.00 4.77
N ILE A 39 7.58 -2.49 5.64
CA ILE A 39 8.53 -1.43 5.26
C ILE A 39 9.49 -1.89 4.16
N PRO A 40 10.15 -3.06 4.26
CA PRO A 40 11.05 -3.51 3.19
C PRO A 40 10.32 -3.76 1.87
N SER A 41 9.08 -4.27 1.92
CA SER A 41 8.27 -4.50 0.72
C SER A 41 7.96 -3.19 -0.02
N ILE A 42 7.56 -2.15 0.73
CA ILE A 42 7.27 -0.82 0.17
C ILE A 42 8.54 -0.17 -0.39
N MET A 43 9.67 -0.30 0.32
CA MET A 43 10.96 0.23 -0.13
C MET A 43 11.41 -0.40 -1.46
N ILE A 44 11.32 -1.72 -1.58
CA ILE A 44 11.73 -2.44 -2.80
C ILE A 44 10.87 -2.00 -3.99
N GLY A 45 9.54 -2.02 -3.85
CA GLY A 45 8.67 -1.63 -4.95
C GLY A 45 8.80 -0.15 -5.33
N SER A 46 8.88 0.76 -4.35
CA SER A 46 9.10 2.20 -4.59
C SER A 46 10.44 2.46 -5.27
N GLY A 47 11.49 1.75 -4.85
CA GLY A 47 12.82 1.82 -5.46
C GLY A 47 12.81 1.37 -6.92
N ILE A 48 12.10 0.28 -7.23
CA ILE A 48 11.97 -0.23 -8.60
C ILE A 48 11.16 0.74 -9.48
N THR A 49 10.05 1.29 -8.98
CA THR A 49 9.29 2.34 -9.69
C THR A 49 10.20 3.52 -10.02
N GLY A 50 10.99 3.99 -9.06
CA GLY A 50 11.95 5.09 -9.25
C GLY A 50 13.01 4.75 -10.29
N ALA A 51 13.64 3.58 -10.19
CA ALA A 51 14.67 3.13 -11.12
C ALA A 51 14.15 3.00 -12.56
N LEU A 52 12.96 2.43 -12.75
CA LEU A 52 12.32 2.31 -14.07
C LEU A 52 11.92 3.68 -14.63
N SER A 53 11.38 4.56 -13.78
CA SER A 53 11.03 5.93 -14.19
C SER A 53 12.25 6.71 -14.67
N MET A 54 13.39 6.55 -13.99
CA MET A 54 14.66 7.14 -14.42
C MET A 54 15.19 6.50 -15.70
N LEU A 55 15.11 5.16 -15.83
CA LEU A 55 15.55 4.44 -17.02
C LEU A 55 14.78 4.87 -18.28
N PHE A 56 13.47 5.08 -18.15
CA PHE A 56 12.60 5.52 -19.24
C PHE A 56 12.60 7.04 -19.46
N GLN A 57 13.45 7.79 -18.73
CA GLN A 57 13.54 9.25 -18.81
C GLN A 57 12.18 9.93 -18.59
N CYS A 58 11.36 9.36 -17.70
CA CYS A 58 10.09 9.94 -17.28
C CYS A 58 10.37 11.17 -16.42
N GLN A 59 9.79 12.31 -16.81
CA GLN A 59 9.88 13.57 -16.10
C GLN A 59 8.49 14.01 -15.70
N LEU A 60 8.43 14.64 -14.54
CA LEU A 60 7.22 15.16 -13.96
C LEU A 60 7.41 16.63 -13.62
N ARG A 61 6.59 17.49 -14.22
CA ARG A 61 6.77 18.95 -14.18
C ARG A 61 6.16 19.65 -12.97
N VAL A 62 5.38 18.93 -12.16
CA VAL A 62 4.66 19.49 -11.02
C VAL A 62 4.94 18.68 -9.76
N PRO A 63 4.94 19.32 -8.58
CA PRO A 63 5.04 18.64 -7.30
C PRO A 63 3.69 17.96 -7.01
N HIS A 64 3.44 16.79 -7.62
CA HIS A 64 2.10 16.19 -7.55
C HIS A 64 1.92 15.19 -6.44
N GLY A 65 0.65 15.09 -6.06
CA GLY A 65 0.13 14.07 -5.19
C GLY A 65 -1.01 13.23 -5.79
N GLY A 66 -0.70 12.37 -6.77
CA GLY A 66 -1.52 11.20 -7.04
C GLY A 66 -1.84 10.93 -8.51
N VAL A 67 -2.69 9.92 -8.77
CA VAL A 67 -3.07 9.46 -10.11
C VAL A 67 -3.77 10.55 -10.93
N PHE A 68 -4.35 11.54 -10.25
CA PHE A 68 -5.05 12.67 -10.87
C PHE A 68 -4.17 13.47 -11.83
N VAL A 69 -2.86 13.50 -11.62
CA VAL A 69 -1.96 14.27 -12.48
C VAL A 69 -1.63 13.55 -13.78
N LEU A 70 -1.83 12.23 -13.84
CA LEU A 70 -1.73 11.48 -15.09
C LEU A 70 -2.79 11.88 -16.11
N LEU A 71 -3.89 12.49 -15.67
CA LEU A 71 -4.98 12.97 -16.53
C LEU A 71 -4.69 14.32 -17.19
N ILE A 72 -3.68 15.05 -16.71
CA ILE A 72 -3.34 16.37 -17.25
C ILE A 72 -2.37 16.18 -18.43
N PRO A 73 -2.73 16.64 -19.65
CA PRO A 73 -1.91 16.43 -20.83
C PRO A 73 -0.55 17.14 -20.71
N ASN A 74 0.50 16.50 -21.22
CA ASN A 74 1.88 17.02 -21.29
C ASN A 74 2.58 17.33 -19.95
N VAL A 75 2.03 16.87 -18.82
CA VAL A 75 2.68 17.03 -17.51
C VAL A 75 3.73 15.95 -17.24
N VAL A 76 3.45 14.73 -17.70
CA VAL A 76 4.35 13.56 -17.59
C VAL A 76 4.96 13.27 -18.95
N THR A 77 6.28 13.18 -19.06
CA THR A 77 6.92 12.64 -20.27
C THR A 77 6.86 11.12 -20.26
N ASN A 78 6.66 10.51 -21.43
CA ASN A 78 6.56 9.05 -21.57
C ASN A 78 5.48 8.44 -20.65
N LEU A 79 4.30 9.06 -20.61
CA LEU A 79 3.17 8.66 -19.75
C LEU A 79 2.89 7.14 -19.73
N PRO A 80 2.89 6.40 -20.86
CA PRO A 80 2.68 4.96 -20.83
C PRO A 80 3.78 4.19 -20.07
N LEU A 81 5.04 4.60 -20.22
CA LEU A 81 6.18 3.99 -19.53
C LEU A 81 6.21 4.37 -18.05
N TYR A 82 5.76 5.58 -17.72
CA TYR A 82 5.58 5.99 -16.33
C TYR A 82 4.48 5.18 -15.62
N ALA A 83 3.33 5.02 -16.27
CA ALA A 83 2.24 4.18 -15.75
C ALA A 83 2.68 2.71 -15.60
N LEU A 84 3.42 2.18 -16.58
CA LEU A 84 4.00 0.84 -16.52
C LEU A 84 4.96 0.69 -15.33
N SER A 85 5.81 1.70 -15.08
CA SER A 85 6.74 1.69 -13.95
C SER A 85 6.02 1.62 -12.61
N ILE A 86 4.93 2.38 -12.45
CA ILE A 86 4.08 2.35 -11.25
C ILE A 86 3.47 0.96 -11.08
N VAL A 87 2.87 0.40 -12.14
CA VAL A 87 2.24 -0.93 -12.09
C VAL A 87 3.26 -2.00 -11.71
N ILE A 88 4.46 -1.98 -12.30
CA ILE A 88 5.52 -2.93 -11.98
C ILE A 88 5.92 -2.82 -10.50
N GLY A 89 6.18 -1.61 -9.99
CA GLY A 89 6.53 -1.45 -8.58
C GLY A 89 5.41 -1.85 -7.63
N THR A 90 4.14 -1.56 -7.96
CA THR A 90 2.98 -2.02 -7.17
C THR A 90 2.91 -3.54 -7.13
N LEU A 91 3.11 -4.22 -8.26
CA LEU A 91 3.13 -5.69 -8.33
C LEU A 91 4.29 -6.27 -7.54
N VAL A 92 5.47 -5.64 -7.57
CA VAL A 92 6.62 -6.08 -6.77
C VAL A 92 6.36 -5.88 -5.27
N THR A 93 5.80 -4.74 -4.85
CA THR A 93 5.39 -4.54 -3.44
C THR A 93 4.38 -5.60 -3.01
N ALA A 94 3.36 -5.85 -3.82
CA ALA A 94 2.33 -6.86 -3.53
C ALA A 94 2.92 -8.28 -3.45
N GLY A 95 3.83 -8.63 -4.38
CA GLY A 95 4.54 -9.90 -4.39
C GLY A 95 5.46 -10.05 -3.18
N ALA A 96 6.23 -9.01 -2.83
CA ALA A 96 7.08 -8.98 -1.66
C ALA A 96 6.24 -9.16 -0.38
N LEU A 97 5.14 -8.42 -0.22
CA LEU A 97 4.20 -8.59 0.90
C LEU A 97 3.63 -10.00 0.95
N PHE A 98 3.26 -10.58 -0.19
CA PHE A 98 2.71 -11.94 -0.25
C PHE A 98 3.72 -13.01 0.20
N ILE A 99 5.00 -12.83 -0.14
CA ILE A 99 6.10 -13.74 0.24
C ILE A 99 6.47 -13.53 1.72
N LEU A 100 6.62 -12.28 2.16
CA LEU A 100 7.08 -11.91 3.50
C LEU A 100 6.00 -12.10 4.57
N LYS A 101 4.73 -11.87 4.25
CA LYS A 101 3.63 -11.96 5.20
C LYS A 101 3.17 -13.41 5.35
N ARG A 102 3.37 -13.98 6.54
CA ARG A 102 2.93 -15.35 6.87
C ARG A 102 1.39 -15.44 6.87
N PRO A 103 0.81 -16.62 6.59
CA PRO A 103 -0.62 -16.86 6.81
C PRO A 103 -0.96 -16.62 8.28
N VAL A 104 -2.06 -15.93 8.53
CA VAL A 104 -2.66 -15.76 9.85
C VAL A 104 -3.09 -17.15 10.31
N ALA A 105 -2.51 -17.64 11.41
CA ALA A 105 -3.14 -18.74 12.14
C ALA A 105 -4.41 -18.14 12.75
N VAL A 106 -5.56 -18.77 12.49
CA VAL A 106 -6.82 -18.39 13.13
C VAL A 106 -6.65 -18.70 14.61
N GLU A 107 -6.22 -17.72 15.40
CA GLU A 107 -6.42 -17.74 16.84
C GLU A 107 -7.86 -17.29 17.06
N GLU A 108 -8.70 -18.22 17.51
CA GLU A 108 -10.06 -17.93 17.96
C GLU A 108 -9.96 -16.90 19.10
N GLU A 109 -10.41 -15.66 18.84
CA GLU A 109 -10.67 -14.71 19.92
C GLU A 109 -11.76 -15.31 20.82
N SER A 110 -11.37 -15.79 22.00
CA SER A 110 -12.29 -16.07 23.08
C SER A 110 -12.87 -14.73 23.54
N VAL A 111 -14.12 -14.47 23.17
CA VAL A 111 -14.91 -13.35 23.68
C VAL A 111 -15.00 -13.49 25.20
N GLU A 112 -14.24 -12.68 25.94
CA GLU A 112 -14.42 -12.51 27.38
C GLU A 112 -15.66 -11.63 27.58
N GLU A 113 -16.81 -12.28 27.82
CA GLU A 113 -18.02 -11.60 28.27
C GLU A 113 -17.75 -10.91 29.60
N VAL A 114 -17.70 -9.56 29.60
CA VAL A 114 -17.70 -8.78 30.84
C VAL A 114 -19.14 -8.70 31.36
N PRO A 115 -19.45 -9.23 32.56
CA PRO A 115 -20.82 -9.25 33.06
C PRO A 115 -21.33 -7.84 33.40
N VAL A 116 -22.47 -7.50 32.80
CA VAL A 116 -23.25 -6.28 33.05
C VAL A 116 -23.92 -6.39 34.43
N ALA A 117 -23.19 -6.08 35.51
CA ALA A 117 -23.76 -6.13 36.88
C ALA A 117 -23.25 -5.03 37.83
N ALA A 118 -22.62 -3.96 37.33
CA ALA A 118 -22.10 -2.89 38.18
C ALA A 118 -22.55 -1.49 37.75
N VAL A 119 -23.85 -1.32 37.49
CA VAL A 119 -24.52 -0.01 37.56
C VAL A 119 -25.92 -0.24 38.14
N ALA A 120 -25.98 -0.30 39.47
CA ALA A 120 -27.21 -0.20 40.25
C ALA A 120 -26.98 0.84 41.36
#